data_AF-A0A352RSZ9-F1
#
_entry.id   AF-A0A352RSZ9-F1
#
_cell.length_a   1.000
_cell.length_b   1.000
_cell.length_c   1.000
_cell.angle_alpha   90.00
_cell.angle_beta   90.00
_cell.angle_gamma   90.00
#
_symmetry.space_group_name_H-M   'P 1'
#
loop_
_entity.id
_entity.type
_entity.pdbx_description
1 polymer ?
#
loop_
_entity_poly.entity_id
_entity_poly.type
_entity_poly.pdbx_seq_one_letter_code
_entity_poly.pdbx_strand_id
1 'polypeptide(L)'
;VLYSGEPDGLRKIAESRTARYLFDEIPAPGSRAREATGWLELQDIHRHNLHGVNARIPLGVLTAVTGISGSGKSSLVAQALPELVLLHLGHEPEDDVAESATSEGPAVIEATGGHLAGDVDAVQRLVQVDQ
;
A
#
# COMPACT_ATOMS: atom_id res chain seq x y z
N VAL A 1 21.90 -17.01 18.16
CA VAL A 1 21.81 -15.61 18.68
C VAL A 1 23.15 -14.95 18.44
N LEU A 2 23.22 -13.88 17.64
CA LEU A 2 24.49 -13.20 17.32
C LEU A 2 24.96 -12.26 18.44
N TYR A 3 24.04 -11.69 19.22
CA TYR A 3 24.33 -10.78 20.32
C TYR A 3 23.14 -10.71 21.30
N SER A 4 23.43 -10.48 22.58
CA SER A 4 22.43 -10.19 23.62
C SER A 4 23.07 -9.26 24.66
N GLY A 5 22.46 -8.10 24.89
CA GLY A 5 23.00 -7.04 25.76
C GLY A 5 22.55 -5.66 25.30
N GLU A 6 23.16 -4.61 25.84
CA GLU A 6 22.87 -3.22 25.49
C GLU A 6 23.13 -2.93 24.01
N PRO A 7 22.29 -2.11 23.33
CA PRO A 7 22.42 -1.85 21.89
C PRO A 7 23.83 -1.43 21.46
N ASP A 8 24.52 -0.60 22.22
CA ASP A 8 25.88 -0.13 21.87
C ASP A 8 26.91 -1.26 21.77
N GLY A 9 26.73 -2.38 22.49
CA GLY A 9 27.62 -3.53 22.37
C GLY A 9 27.51 -4.22 21.01
N LEU A 10 26.41 -4.02 20.28
CA LEU A 10 26.21 -4.56 18.93
C LEU A 10 27.19 -3.98 17.91
N ARG A 11 27.78 -2.79 18.16
CA ARG A 11 28.84 -2.18 17.32
C ARG A 11 30.07 -3.09 17.16
N LYS A 12 30.33 -3.94 18.15
CA LYS A 12 31.51 -4.83 18.18
C LYS A 12 31.31 -6.12 17.38
N ILE A 13 30.10 -6.36 16.88
CA ILE A 13 29.71 -7.62 16.24
C ILE A 13 29.75 -7.43 14.72
N ALA A 14 30.91 -7.72 14.11
CA ALA A 14 31.15 -7.50 12.67
C ALA A 14 30.18 -8.28 11.75
N GLU A 15 29.64 -9.41 12.23
CA GLU A 15 28.67 -10.24 11.52
C GLU A 15 27.24 -9.68 11.55
N SER A 16 26.95 -8.71 12.43
CA SER A 16 25.62 -8.12 12.59
C SER A 16 25.27 -7.22 11.42
N ARG A 17 24.25 -7.59 10.63
CA ARG A 17 23.69 -6.72 9.59
C ARG A 17 22.93 -5.55 10.19
N THR A 18 22.24 -5.75 11.32
CA THR A 18 21.50 -4.71 12.03
C THR A 18 22.42 -3.59 12.51
N ALA A 19 23.63 -3.91 13.01
CA ALA A 19 24.61 -2.91 13.46
C ALA A 19 24.88 -1.87 12.37
N ARG A 20 25.04 -2.33 11.13
CA ARG A 20 25.36 -1.46 9.99
C ARG A 20 24.31 -0.39 9.70
N TYR A 21 23.04 -0.69 9.97
CA TYR A 21 21.93 0.25 9.79
C TYR A 21 21.63 1.04 11.06
N LEU A 22 21.68 0.41 12.22
CA LEU A 22 21.41 1.06 13.51
C LEU A 22 22.42 2.18 13.82
N PHE A 23 23.63 2.04 13.32
CA PHE A 23 24.73 2.98 13.56
C PHE A 23 25.17 3.76 12.31
N ASP A 24 24.29 3.83 11.30
CA ASP A 24 24.47 4.64 10.09
C ASP A 24 25.79 4.38 9.33
N GLU A 25 26.31 3.15 9.40
CA GLU A 25 27.52 2.74 8.66
C GLU A 25 27.23 2.55 7.16
N ILE A 26 25.95 2.42 6.80
CA ILE A 26 25.48 2.35 5.41
C ILE A 26 24.81 3.68 5.07
N PRO A 27 25.31 4.44 4.08
CA PRO A 27 24.66 5.66 3.63
C PRO A 27 23.30 5.33 3.00
N ALA A 28 22.35 6.25 3.14
CA ALA A 28 21.09 6.16 2.42
C ALA A 28 21.34 6.03 0.91
N PRO A 29 20.63 5.14 0.20
CA PRO A 29 20.79 5.01 -1.24
C PRO A 29 20.42 6.33 -1.92
N GLY A 30 21.20 6.73 -2.92
CA GLY A 30 20.88 7.90 -3.73
C GLY A 30 19.53 7.72 -4.43
N SER A 31 18.71 8.77 -4.45
CA SER A 31 17.46 8.75 -5.20
C SER A 31 17.72 9.05 -6.68
N ARG A 32 17.02 8.35 -7.57
CA ARG A 32 16.93 8.72 -8.98
C ARG A 32 15.55 9.27 -9.23
N ALA A 33 15.46 10.57 -9.51
CA ALA A 33 14.20 11.18 -9.93
C ALA A 33 13.73 10.54 -11.23
N ARG A 34 12.47 10.10 -11.25
CA ARG A 34 11.76 9.65 -12.44
C ARG A 34 10.62 10.63 -12.68
N GLU A 35 10.41 11.00 -13.93
CA GLU A 35 9.27 11.82 -14.32
C GLU A 35 8.01 10.95 -14.43
N ALA A 36 6.88 11.48 -14.00
CA ALA A 36 5.60 10.81 -14.16
C ALA A 36 5.21 10.75 -15.64
N THR A 37 4.70 9.60 -16.09
CA THR A 37 4.24 9.39 -17.46
C THR A 37 2.74 9.63 -17.64
N GLY A 38 2.03 9.84 -16.54
CA GLY A 38 0.58 10.00 -16.47
C GLY A 38 0.09 10.05 -15.03
N TRP A 39 -1.22 10.12 -14.85
CA TRP A 39 -1.87 10.19 -13.55
C TRP A 39 -3.09 9.27 -13.49
N LEU A 40 -3.11 8.39 -12.48
CA LEU A 40 -4.30 7.68 -12.07
C LEU A 40 -5.03 8.49 -11.02
N GLU A 41 -6.29 8.79 -11.24
CA GLU A 41 -7.10 9.59 -10.32
C GLU A 41 -8.17 8.72 -9.68
N LEU A 42 -8.34 8.89 -8.38
CA LEU A 42 -9.40 8.29 -7.58
C LEU A 42 -10.34 9.41 -7.18
N GLN A 43 -11.62 9.29 -7.55
CA GLN A 43 -12.62 10.32 -7.31
C GLN A 43 -13.75 9.81 -6.42
N ASP A 44 -14.06 10.59 -5.39
CA ASP A 44 -15.13 10.34 -4.42
C ASP A 44 -15.07 8.94 -3.79
N ILE A 45 -13.88 8.55 -3.28
CA ILE A 45 -13.67 7.21 -2.72
C ILE A 45 -14.31 7.07 -1.34
N HIS A 46 -15.14 6.03 -1.20
CA HIS A 46 -15.73 5.60 0.07
C HIS A 46 -15.39 4.12 0.31
N ARG A 47 -14.72 3.84 1.43
CA ARG A 47 -14.38 2.48 1.90
C ARG A 47 -13.92 2.55 3.35
N HIS A 48 -14.60 1.87 4.27
CA HIS A 48 -14.33 1.93 5.70
C HIS A 48 -14.27 3.37 6.24
N ASN A 49 -13.08 3.86 6.60
CA ASN A 49 -12.87 5.20 7.15
C ASN A 49 -12.57 6.27 6.08
N LEU A 50 -12.64 5.92 4.79
CA LEU A 50 -12.57 6.87 3.69
C LEU A 50 -13.97 7.43 3.42
N HIS A 51 -14.09 8.75 3.44
CA HIS A 51 -15.35 9.47 3.25
C HIS A 51 -15.19 10.52 2.14
N GLY A 52 -15.45 10.13 0.89
CA GLY A 52 -15.40 11.01 -0.29
C GLY A 52 -13.99 11.51 -0.62
N VAL A 53 -13.00 10.64 -0.50
CA VAL A 53 -11.59 10.99 -0.69
C VAL A 53 -11.26 11.09 -2.18
N ASN A 54 -10.64 12.20 -2.58
CA ASN A 54 -10.05 12.38 -3.92
C ASN A 54 -8.52 12.25 -3.82
N ALA A 55 -7.91 11.47 -4.70
CA ALA A 55 -6.46 11.27 -4.74
C ALA A 55 -5.94 11.13 -6.17
N ARG A 56 -4.67 11.48 -6.39
CA ARG A 56 -3.99 11.33 -7.69
C ARG A 56 -2.67 10.60 -7.47
N ILE A 57 -2.46 9.51 -8.20
CA ILE A 57 -1.27 8.66 -8.13
C ILE A 57 -0.50 8.80 -9.44
N PRO A 58 0.75 9.28 -9.43
CA PRO A 58 1.54 9.39 -10.63
C PRO A 58 1.93 8.00 -11.16
N LEU A 59 1.83 7.83 -12.48
CA LEU A 59 2.21 6.62 -13.20
C LEU A 59 3.69 6.67 -13.63
N GLY A 60 4.31 5.50 -13.80
CA GLY A 60 5.72 5.37 -14.22
C GLY A 60 6.74 5.61 -13.11
N VAL A 61 6.29 5.89 -11.89
CA VAL A 61 7.14 6.19 -10.72
C VAL A 61 6.74 5.34 -9.51
N LEU A 62 7.64 5.24 -8.53
CA LEU A 62 7.34 4.58 -7.25
C LEU A 62 6.61 5.58 -6.35
N THR A 63 5.39 5.25 -5.95
CA THR A 63 4.60 6.05 -5.02
C THR A 63 4.55 5.37 -3.65
N ALA A 64 5.03 6.07 -2.62
CA ALA A 64 4.90 5.62 -1.23
C ALA A 64 3.72 6.34 -0.56
N VAL A 65 2.74 5.58 -0.05
CA VAL A 65 1.62 6.13 0.71
C VAL A 65 1.90 5.99 2.20
N THR A 66 2.12 7.11 2.87
CA THR A 66 2.53 7.16 4.29
C THR A 66 1.51 7.90 5.14
N GLY A 67 1.63 7.78 6.47
CA GLY A 67 0.70 8.41 7.42
C GLY A 67 0.50 7.55 8.67
N ILE A 68 -0.10 8.15 9.71
CA ILE A 68 -0.32 7.49 11.01
C ILE A 68 -1.17 6.22 10.88
N SER A 69 -1.03 5.30 11.84
CA SER A 69 -1.92 4.14 11.91
C SER A 69 -3.39 4.58 11.99
N GLY A 70 -4.29 3.89 11.27
CA GLY A 70 -5.71 4.25 11.21
C GLY A 70 -6.08 5.42 10.28
N SER A 71 -5.13 6.04 9.57
CA SER A 71 -5.44 7.16 8.65
C SER A 71 -6.10 6.76 7.33
N GLY A 72 -6.41 5.48 7.11
CA GLY A 72 -7.05 4.99 5.87
C GLY A 72 -6.12 4.60 4.73
N LYS A 73 -4.79 4.51 4.95
CA LYS A 73 -3.82 4.11 3.91
C LYS A 73 -4.13 2.73 3.32
N SER A 74 -4.36 1.73 4.18
CA SER A 74 -4.69 0.37 3.75
C SER A 74 -6.04 0.34 3.06
N SER A 75 -7.02 1.09 3.56
CA SER A 75 -8.33 1.25 2.91
C SER A 75 -8.22 1.83 1.51
N LEU A 76 -7.29 2.76 1.29
CA LEU A 76 -7.07 3.35 -0.03
C LEU A 76 -6.27 2.42 -0.95
N VAL A 77 -5.10 1.93 -0.50
CA VAL A 77 -4.10 1.29 -1.36
C VAL A 77 -4.25 -0.23 -1.45
N ALA A 78 -4.74 -0.87 -0.39
CA ALA A 78 -4.85 -2.34 -0.33
C ALA A 78 -6.29 -2.84 -0.56
N GLN A 79 -7.28 -1.94 -0.59
CA GLN A 79 -8.69 -2.30 -0.74
C GLN A 79 -9.34 -1.54 -1.90
N ALA A 80 -9.56 -0.22 -1.75
CA ALA A 80 -10.30 0.57 -2.74
C ALA A 80 -9.63 0.62 -4.11
N LEU A 81 -8.32 0.92 -4.15
CA LEU A 81 -7.58 1.01 -5.42
C LEU A 81 -7.53 -0.34 -6.17
N PRO A 82 -7.13 -1.48 -5.54
CA PRO A 82 -7.17 -2.78 -6.19
C PRO A 82 -8.54 -3.15 -6.76
N GLU A 83 -9.61 -3.00 -5.97
CA GLU A 83 -10.97 -3.33 -6.39
C GLU A 83 -11.38 -2.51 -7.62
N LEU A 84 -11.19 -1.19 -7.59
CA LEU A 84 -11.54 -0.33 -8.71
C LEU A 84 -10.72 -0.62 -9.97
N VAL A 85 -9.43 -0.95 -9.83
CA VAL A 85 -8.58 -1.31 -10.97
C VAL A 85 -8.98 -2.66 -11.56
N LEU A 86 -9.29 -3.66 -10.72
CA LEU A 86 -9.75 -4.97 -11.18
C LEU A 86 -11.09 -4.86 -11.94
N LEU A 87 -12.04 -4.08 -11.40
CA LEU A 87 -13.30 -3.78 -12.07
C LEU A 87 -13.08 -3.09 -13.42
N HIS A 88 -12.17 -2.12 -13.50
CA HIS A 88 -11.81 -1.46 -14.77
C HIS A 88 -11.19 -2.44 -15.78
N LEU A 89 -10.39 -3.40 -15.32
CA LEU A 89 -9.80 -4.45 -16.16
C LEU A 89 -10.81 -5.53 -16.58
N GLY A 90 -12.08 -5.44 -16.14
CA GLY A 90 -13.14 -6.38 -16.48
C GLY A 90 -13.12 -7.66 -15.63
N HIS A 91 -12.43 -7.65 -14.49
CA HIS A 91 -12.56 -8.72 -13.51
C HIS A 91 -13.82 -8.51 -12.67
N GLU A 92 -14.57 -9.59 -12.45
CA GLU A 92 -15.63 -9.59 -11.43
C GLU A 92 -14.96 -9.47 -10.05
N PRO A 93 -15.57 -8.71 -9.12
CA PRO A 93 -15.04 -8.61 -7.76
C PRO A 93 -15.00 -10.01 -7.16
N GLU A 94 -13.86 -10.38 -6.56
CA GLU A 94 -13.81 -11.61 -5.78
C GLU A 94 -14.82 -11.46 -4.64
N ASP A 95 -15.84 -12.34 -4.61
CA ASP A 95 -16.74 -12.41 -3.48
C ASP A 95 -15.87 -12.78 -2.26
N ASP A 96 -15.62 -11.82 -1.36
CA ASP A 96 -15.00 -12.01 -0.05
C ASP A 96 -15.91 -12.90 0.82
N VAL A 97 -16.03 -14.20 0.49
CA VAL A 97 -16.81 -15.18 1.26
C VAL A 97 -15.95 -15.85 2.34
N ALA A 98 -14.63 -15.62 2.36
CA ALA A 98 -13.73 -16.42 3.18
C ALA A 98 -12.70 -15.59 3.96
N GLU A 99 -13.17 -14.75 4.91
CA GLU A 99 -12.41 -14.52 6.17
C GLU A 99 -13.22 -13.92 7.34
N SER A 100 -14.54 -13.76 7.22
CA SER A 100 -15.42 -13.31 8.33
C SER A 100 -16.31 -14.42 8.92
N ALA A 101 -15.87 -15.68 8.88
CA ALA A 101 -16.64 -16.83 9.39
C ALA A 101 -16.58 -17.01 10.93
N THR A 102 -16.39 -15.95 11.72
CA THR A 102 -16.50 -16.01 13.20
C THR A 102 -17.23 -14.85 13.87
N SER A 103 -17.91 -13.96 13.14
CA SER A 103 -18.77 -12.96 13.77
C SER A 103 -20.24 -13.21 13.46
N GLU A 104 -21.03 -13.55 14.49
CA GLU A 104 -22.49 -13.65 14.46
C GLU A 104 -23.12 -12.28 14.18
N GLY A 105 -23.12 -11.86 12.91
CA GLY A 105 -23.78 -10.66 12.42
C GLY A 105 -23.80 -10.64 10.89
N PRO A 106 -24.72 -9.91 10.25
CA PRO A 106 -24.71 -9.79 8.80
C PRO A 106 -23.37 -9.18 8.37
N ALA A 107 -22.57 -9.94 7.63
CA ALA A 107 -21.38 -9.43 6.97
C ALA A 107 -21.84 -8.44 5.89
N VAL A 108 -21.87 -7.15 6.23
CA VAL A 108 -22.04 -6.10 5.24
C VAL A 108 -20.73 -6.05 4.47
N ILE A 109 -20.72 -6.60 3.26
CA ILE A 109 -19.65 -6.38 2.30
C ILE A 109 -19.69 -4.88 1.99
N GLU A 110 -18.77 -4.12 2.56
CA GLU A 110 -18.67 -2.69 2.30
C GLU A 110 -17.95 -2.51 0.95
N ALA A 111 -18.75 -2.50 -0.13
CA ALA A 111 -18.25 -2.29 -1.48
C ALA A 111 -17.57 -0.92 -1.61
N THR A 112 -16.53 -0.83 -2.44
CA THR A 112 -15.86 0.45 -2.68
C THR A 112 -16.76 1.38 -3.49
N GLY A 113 -17.07 2.55 -2.93
CA GLY A 113 -17.70 3.65 -3.64
C GLY A 113 -16.67 4.55 -4.33
N GLY A 114 -17.09 5.25 -5.39
CA GLY A 114 -16.25 6.15 -6.18
C GLY A 114 -15.86 5.57 -7.53
N HIS A 115 -14.93 6.21 -8.24
CA HIS A 115 -14.50 5.77 -9.56
C HIS A 115 -13.06 6.19 -9.89
N LEU A 116 -12.47 5.51 -10.89
CA LEU A 116 -11.19 5.89 -11.46
C LEU A 116 -11.37 6.93 -12.57
N ALA A 117 -10.40 7.82 -12.71
CA ALA A 117 -10.29 8.82 -13.76
C ALA A 117 -8.82 9.07 -14.13
N GLY A 118 -8.58 9.96 -15.10
CA GLY A 118 -7.24 10.25 -15.62
C GLY A 118 -6.79 9.20 -16.64
N ASP A 119 -5.51 8.83 -16.60
CA ASP A 119 -4.88 7.89 -17.54
C ASP A 119 -5.13 6.42 -17.13
N VAL A 120 -6.38 6.07 -16.81
CA VAL A 120 -6.74 4.73 -16.29
C VAL A 120 -6.34 3.62 -17.27
N ASP A 121 -6.55 3.85 -18.57
CA ASP A 121 -6.23 2.89 -19.64
C ASP A 121 -4.74 2.56 -19.76
N ALA A 122 -3.85 3.35 -19.12
CA ALA A 122 -2.43 3.03 -19.05
C ALA A 122 -2.14 1.86 -18.10
N VAL A 123 -3.08 1.51 -17.22
CA VAL A 123 -2.99 0.35 -16.32
C VAL A 123 -3.61 -0.86 -17.01
N GLN A 124 -2.76 -1.79 -17.46
CA GLN A 124 -3.20 -3.00 -18.17
C GLN A 124 -3.24 -4.24 -17.27
N ARG A 125 -2.64 -4.16 -16.08
CA ARG A 125 -2.52 -5.27 -15.16
C ARG A 125 -2.32 -4.75 -13.74
N LEU A 126 -2.98 -5.41 -12.79
CA LEU A 126 -2.70 -5.27 -11.38
C LEU A 126 -1.90 -6.49 -10.88
N VAL A 127 -0.89 -6.24 -10.05
CA VAL A 127 -0.19 -7.28 -9.29
C VAL A 127 -0.14 -6.81 -7.85
N GLN A 128 -0.88 -7.50 -6.98
CA GLN A 128 -0.81 -7.28 -5.55
C GLN A 128 0.28 -8.18 -4.97
N VAL A 129 1.12 -7.60 -4.12
CA VAL A 129 2.17 -8.32 -3.38
C VAL A 129 1.90 -8.06 -1.91
N ASP A 130 1.40 -9.07 -1.23
CA ASP A 130 1.23 -9.13 0.22
C ASP A 130 2.38 -9.92 0.87
N GLN A 131 2.41 -9.92 2.21
CA GLN A 131 3.38 -10.66 3.03
C GLN A 131 2.70 -11.80 3.77
#